data_AF-A0A3Q7EB29-F1
#
_entry.id   AF-A0A3Q7EB29-F1
#
_cell.length_a   1.000
_cell.length_b   1.000
_cell.length_c   1.000
_cell.angle_alpha   90.00
_cell.angle_beta   90.00
_cell.angle_gamma   90.00
#
_symmetry.space_group_name_H-M   'P 1'
#
loop_
_entity.id
_entity.type
_entity.pdbx_description
1 polymer ?
#
loop_
_entity_poly.entity_id
_entity_poly.type
_entity_poly.pdbx_seq_one_letter_code
_entity_poly.pdbx_strand_id
1 'polypeptide(L)'
;MWDCAIANAQYAYGSMFYCGNFVLATSSLDTLWQSFNEPTDTIFPGQVLNQGNDPVSSFSDTNVSSGRFEFILQTDGYLVLCTIDYPAEAIKLHIGHLCQLAVVIKLSSINQAFLFFK
;
A
#
# COMPACT_ATOMS: atom_id res chain seq x y z
N MET A 1 -16.13 -1.46 9.62
CA MET A 1 -16.71 -1.65 8.27
C MET A 1 -16.05 -0.61 7.38
N TRP A 2 -15.32 -1.03 6.35
CA TRP A 2 -14.76 -0.14 5.34
C TRP A 2 -15.81 0.07 4.24
N ASP A 3 -15.90 1.29 3.70
CA ASP A 3 -16.84 1.66 2.63
C ASP A 3 -16.06 2.39 1.50
N CYS A 4 -16.32 2.01 0.26
CA CYS A 4 -15.83 2.69 -0.94
C CYS A 4 -16.95 3.57 -1.46
N ALA A 5 -16.95 4.85 -1.09
CA ALA A 5 -18.02 5.77 -1.46
C ALA A 5 -18.02 6.06 -2.98
N ILE A 6 -18.79 5.27 -3.73
CA ILE A 6 -18.99 5.45 -5.18
C ILE A 6 -20.28 6.25 -5.42
N ALA A 7 -20.16 7.51 -5.85
CA ALA A 7 -21.29 8.31 -6.27
C ALA A 7 -21.66 8.02 -7.74
N ASN A 8 -22.91 7.60 -8.00
CA ASN A 8 -23.52 7.46 -9.34
C ASN A 8 -23.06 6.30 -10.24
N ALA A 9 -22.80 5.10 -9.72
CA ALA A 9 -22.65 3.92 -10.58
C ALA A 9 -24.01 3.28 -10.88
N GLN A 10 -24.57 3.54 -12.07
CA GLN A 10 -25.87 2.98 -12.46
C GLN A 10 -25.82 1.44 -12.59
N TYR A 11 -24.63 0.86 -12.80
CA TYR A 11 -24.29 -0.55 -12.59
C TYR A 11 -22.77 -0.65 -12.34
N ALA A 12 -22.34 -1.18 -11.19
CA ALA A 12 -20.95 -1.50 -10.91
C ALA A 12 -20.74 -3.01 -10.82
N TYR A 13 -19.59 -3.50 -11.27
CA TYR A 13 -19.16 -4.88 -11.05
C TYR A 13 -17.76 -4.92 -10.45
N GLY A 14 -17.48 -5.99 -9.70
CA GLY A 14 -16.16 -6.29 -9.18
C GLY A 14 -15.46 -7.35 -10.04
N SER A 15 -14.18 -7.17 -10.31
CA SER A 15 -13.35 -8.15 -11.04
C SER A 15 -11.99 -8.29 -10.37
N MET A 16 -11.49 -9.52 -10.30
CA MET A 16 -10.17 -9.83 -9.76
C MET A 16 -9.22 -10.17 -10.92
N PHE A 17 -8.17 -9.39 -11.10
CA PHE A 17 -7.15 -9.63 -12.10
C PHE A 17 -6.17 -10.70 -11.60
N TYR A 18 -5.57 -11.46 -12.53
CA TYR A 18 -4.58 -12.49 -12.21
C TYR A 18 -3.33 -11.95 -11.50
N CYS A 19 -3.06 -10.65 -11.60
CA CYS A 19 -1.98 -9.97 -10.89
C CYS A 19 -2.31 -9.62 -9.42
N GLY A 20 -3.55 -9.86 -8.98
CA GLY A 20 -3.99 -9.54 -7.61
C GLY A 20 -4.75 -8.22 -7.47
N ASN A 21 -4.89 -7.43 -8.55
CA ASN A 21 -5.66 -6.19 -8.51
C ASN A 21 -7.16 -6.48 -8.53
N PHE A 22 -7.87 -6.07 -7.48
CA PHE A 22 -9.32 -6.11 -7.42
C PHE A 22 -9.88 -4.75 -7.86
N VAL A 23 -10.71 -4.74 -8.89
CA VAL A 23 -11.23 -3.53 -9.53
C VAL A 23 -12.74 -3.48 -9.41
N LEU A 24 -13.25 -2.32 -9.00
CA LEU A 24 -14.66 -1.95 -9.15
C LEU A 24 -14.80 -1.05 -10.38
N ALA A 25 -15.66 -1.45 -11.32
CA ALA A 25 -15.82 -0.74 -12.59
C ALA A 25 -17.28 -0.58 -13.00
N THR A 26 -17.55 0.40 -13.86
CA THR A 26 -18.86 0.60 -14.51
C THR A 26 -19.07 -0.39 -15.65
N SER A 27 -20.30 -0.53 -16.14
CA SER A 27 -20.59 -1.27 -17.37
C SER A 27 -19.86 -0.74 -18.62
N SER A 28 -19.43 0.52 -18.62
CA SER A 28 -18.57 1.14 -19.65
C SER A 28 -17.09 0.83 -19.48
N LEU A 29 -16.71 -0.04 -18.54
CA LEU A 29 -15.34 -0.43 -18.19
C LEU A 29 -14.53 0.69 -17.51
N ASP A 30 -15.17 1.76 -17.04
CA ASP A 30 -14.48 2.81 -16.29
C ASP A 30 -14.15 2.32 -14.89
N THR A 31 -12.89 2.45 -14.49
CA THR A 31 -12.43 2.07 -13.15
C THR A 31 -12.88 3.11 -12.13
N LEU A 32 -13.72 2.69 -11.18
CA LEU A 32 -14.22 3.53 -10.09
C LEU A 32 -13.30 3.45 -8.87
N TRP A 33 -12.75 2.27 -8.61
CA TRP A 33 -11.81 2.00 -7.52
C TRP A 33 -10.98 0.75 -7.86
N GLN A 34 -9.76 0.68 -7.32
CA GLN A 34 -8.93 -0.52 -7.43
C GLN A 34 -8.05 -0.73 -6.20
N SER A 35 -7.83 -1.99 -5.81
CA SER A 35 -7.05 -2.34 -4.62
C SER A 35 -5.60 -1.88 -4.72
N PHE A 36 -5.02 -1.81 -5.92
CA PHE A 36 -3.65 -1.35 -6.12
C PHE A 36 -3.43 0.12 -5.73
N ASN A 37 -4.50 0.93 -5.65
CA ASN A 37 -4.41 2.32 -5.19
C ASN A 37 -4.39 2.43 -3.66
N GLU A 38 -4.70 1.35 -2.94
CA GLU A 38 -4.77 1.28 -1.48
C GLU A 38 -3.78 0.23 -0.95
N PRO A 39 -2.46 0.47 -1.07
CA PRO A 39 -1.46 -0.49 -0.61
C PRO A 39 -1.53 -0.71 0.91
N THR A 40 -1.29 -1.94 1.34
CA THR A 40 -1.19 -2.33 2.75
C THR A 40 0.27 -2.60 3.13
N ASP A 41 0.61 -3.85 3.43
CA ASP A 41 1.92 -4.34 3.84
C ASP A 41 2.60 -5.18 2.74
N THR A 42 2.05 -5.18 1.53
CA THR A 42 2.56 -5.96 0.40
C THR A 42 2.47 -5.18 -0.91
N ILE A 43 3.56 -5.16 -1.69
CA ILE A 43 3.57 -4.64 -3.06
C ILE A 43 3.52 -5.79 -4.05
N PHE A 44 2.55 -5.72 -4.97
CA PHE A 44 2.35 -6.71 -6.03
C PHE A 44 3.13 -6.35 -7.30
N PRO A 45 3.54 -7.35 -8.12
CA PRO A 45 4.06 -7.10 -9.46
C PRO A 45 3.10 -6.26 -10.31
N GLY A 46 3.60 -5.18 -10.89
CA GLY A 46 2.80 -4.25 -11.70
C GLY A 46 1.98 -3.24 -10.89
N GLN A 47 2.05 -3.27 -9.56
CA GLN A 47 1.48 -2.22 -8.72
C GLN A 47 2.34 -0.96 -8.81
N VAL A 48 1.70 0.18 -9.05
CA VAL A 48 2.34 1.49 -9.07
C VAL A 48 2.28 2.08 -7.67
N LEU A 49 3.45 2.41 -7.10
CA LEU A 49 3.53 3.18 -5.87
C LEU A 49 3.37 4.67 -6.19
N ASN A 50 2.31 5.27 -5.65
CA ASN A 50 2.08 6.70 -5.75
C ASN A 50 2.56 7.39 -4.48
N GLN A 51 3.14 8.58 -4.62
CA GLN A 51 3.55 9.41 -3.48
C GLN A 51 2.34 9.67 -2.56
N GLY A 52 2.52 9.46 -1.26
CA GLY A 52 1.48 9.66 -0.24
C GLY A 52 0.56 8.47 0.01
N ASN A 53 0.68 7.40 -0.79
CA ASN A 53 0.03 6.11 -0.55
C ASN A 53 1.12 5.08 -0.20
N ASP A 54 1.78 5.33 0.93
CA ASP A 54 2.97 4.60 1.35
C ASP A 54 2.58 3.30 2.09
N PRO A 55 3.09 2.12 1.68
CA PRO A 55 2.83 0.86 2.37
C PRO A 55 3.28 0.90 3.84
N VAL A 56 2.45 0.36 4.74
CA VAL A 56 2.75 0.22 6.18
C VAL A 56 2.75 -1.27 6.52
N SER A 57 3.78 -1.71 7.25
CA SER A 57 3.89 -3.10 7.67
C SER A 57 2.69 -3.53 8.51
N SER A 58 2.40 -4.83 8.54
CA SER A 58 1.53 -5.39 9.57
C SER A 58 2.21 -5.33 10.94
N PHE A 59 1.42 -5.35 12.02
CA PHE A 59 1.96 -5.35 13.39
C PHE A 59 2.63 -6.68 13.73
N SER A 60 2.07 -7.79 13.24
CA SER A 60 2.66 -9.12 13.31
C SER A 60 2.01 -10.07 12.30
N ASP A 61 2.56 -11.27 12.15
CA ASP A 61 2.00 -12.35 11.31
C ASP A 61 0.53 -12.69 11.60
N THR A 62 0.06 -12.43 12.82
CA THR A 62 -1.30 -12.71 13.27
C THR A 62 -2.13 -11.45 13.49
N ASN A 63 -1.51 -10.27 13.43
CA ASN A 63 -2.17 -8.99 13.63
C ASN A 63 -1.93 -8.08 12.41
N VAL A 64 -2.95 -8.00 11.56
CA VAL A 64 -2.96 -7.20 10.32
C VAL A 64 -3.24 -5.71 10.56
N SER A 65 -3.26 -5.23 11.81
CA SER A 65 -3.27 -3.80 12.09
C SER A 65 -1.95 -3.15 11.66
N SER A 66 -1.95 -1.83 11.46
CA SER A 66 -0.74 -1.08 11.15
C SER A 66 0.39 -1.36 12.15
N GLY A 67 1.58 -1.61 11.63
CA GLY A 67 2.80 -1.89 12.36
C GLY A 67 3.65 -0.66 12.58
N ARG A 68 4.98 -0.85 12.58
CA ARG A 68 5.96 0.19 12.94
C ARG A 68 6.87 0.59 11.79
N PHE A 69 6.70 0.01 10.61
CA PHE A 69 7.53 0.32 9.46
C PHE A 69 6.68 0.87 8.32
N GLU A 70 7.12 1.99 7.75
CA GLU A 70 6.48 2.65 6.61
C GLU A 70 7.48 2.74 5.45
N PHE A 71 7.03 2.42 4.24
CA PHE A 71 7.84 2.44 3.04
C PHE A 71 7.45 3.62 2.15
N ILE A 72 8.28 4.66 2.17
CA ILE A 72 7.93 5.98 1.66
C ILE A 72 8.60 6.23 0.30
N LEU A 73 7.81 6.63 -0.70
CA LEU A 73 8.34 7.24 -1.92
C LEU A 73 8.42 8.76 -1.75
N GLN A 74 9.64 9.25 -1.51
CA GLN A 74 9.89 10.66 -1.27
C GLN A 74 9.79 11.50 -2.56
N THR A 75 9.58 12.81 -2.39
CA THR A 75 9.46 13.77 -3.50
C THR A 75 10.77 14.00 -4.27
N ASP A 76 11.90 13.66 -3.66
CA ASP A 76 13.23 13.69 -4.27
C ASP A 76 13.57 12.42 -5.08
N GLY A 77 12.64 11.46 -5.14
CA GLY A 77 12.78 10.22 -5.90
C GLY A 77 13.44 9.07 -5.14
N TYR A 78 13.77 9.23 -3.86
CA TYR A 78 14.27 8.13 -3.04
C TYR A 78 13.15 7.30 -2.41
N LEU A 79 13.36 5.98 -2.35
CA LEU A 79 12.54 5.05 -1.58
C LEU A 79 13.21 4.79 -0.24
N VAL A 80 12.47 5.01 0.85
CA VAL A 80 13.02 4.88 2.21
C VAL A 80 12.08 4.07 3.08
N LEU A 81 12.65 3.15 3.85
CA LEU A 81 11.96 2.46 4.93
C LEU A 81 12.23 3.22 6.24
N CYS A 82 11.19 3.71 6.90
CA CYS A 82 11.31 4.43 8.17
C CYS A 82 10.48 3.74 9.26
N THR A 83 10.94 3.88 10.50
CA THR A 83 10.16 3.48 11.67
C THR A 83 9.22 4.59 12.07
N ILE A 84 7.95 4.27 12.32
CA ILE A 84 6.95 5.21 12.83
C ILE A 84 6.67 4.95 14.32
N ASP A 85 6.44 6.03 15.08
CA ASP A 85 6.03 5.92 16.48
C ASP A 85 4.61 5.33 16.56
N TYR A 86 4.43 4.28 17.35
CA TYR A 86 3.17 3.53 17.46
C TYR A 86 2.49 3.76 18.83
N PRO A 87 1.15 3.96 18.88
CA PRO A 87 0.23 4.03 17.76
C PRO A 87 0.42 5.35 16.98
N ALA A 88 0.33 5.27 15.65
CA ALA A 88 0.47 6.42 14.76
C ALA A 88 -0.73 7.37 14.91
N GLU A 89 -0.81 8.07 16.04
CA GLU A 89 -1.63 9.27 16.14
C GLU A 89 -0.99 10.31 15.24
N ALA A 90 -1.79 10.85 14.32
CA ALA A 90 -1.39 11.72 13.22
C ALA A 90 -0.56 12.92 13.68
N ILE A 91 0.75 12.73 13.81
CA ILE A 91 1.73 13.80 13.88
C ILE A 91 2.44 13.79 12.53
N LYS A 92 1.73 14.29 11.51
CA LYS A 92 2.33 14.89 10.31
C LYS A 92 2.97 16.22 10.72
N LEU A 93 3.84 16.20 11.73
CA LEU A 93 4.58 17.38 12.16
C LEU A 93 5.91 17.35 11.43
N HIS A 94 6.05 18.35 10.59
CA HIS A 94 7.24 18.78 9.88
C HIS A 94 8.49 18.82 10.76
N ILE A 95 9.14 17.69 11.05
CA ILE A 95 10.49 17.67 11.65
C ILE A 95 11.21 16.40 11.16
N GLY A 96 12.31 16.57 10.43
CA GLY A 96 13.24 15.48 10.13
C GLY A 96 13.81 14.88 11.42
N HIS A 97 14.36 13.66 11.34
CA HIS A 97 14.75 12.76 12.46
C HIS A 97 13.55 11.88 12.89
N LEU A 98 13.45 10.60 12.53
CA LEU A 98 14.44 9.53 12.59
C LEU A 98 14.17 8.43 11.53
N CYS A 99 14.72 8.53 10.31
CA CYS A 99 14.85 7.35 9.45
C CYS A 99 16.14 6.62 9.85
N GLN A 100 16.04 5.68 10.79
CA GLN A 100 17.17 4.82 11.17
C GLN A 100 17.13 3.51 10.38
N LEU A 101 18.16 3.34 9.55
CA LEU A 101 18.64 2.11 8.90
C LEU A 101 17.76 1.43 7.83
N ALA A 102 18.47 1.05 6.75
CA ALA A 102 18.05 0.13 5.71
C ALA A 102 18.07 -1.33 6.21
N VAL A 103 17.02 -2.11 5.91
CA VAL A 103 16.96 -3.56 6.17
C VAL A 103 16.52 -4.34 4.93
N VAL A 104 17.07 -5.54 4.83
CA VAL A 104 17.24 -6.44 3.70
C VAL A 104 15.94 -6.93 3.06
N ILE A 105 15.85 -6.77 1.73
CA ILE A 105 14.80 -7.36 0.90
C ILE A 105 15.10 -8.84 0.64
N LYS A 106 14.22 -9.75 1.08
CA LYS A 106 14.27 -11.16 0.67
C LYS A 106 13.64 -11.29 -0.72
N LEU A 107 14.46 -11.26 -1.76
CA LEU A 107 14.03 -11.61 -3.11
C LEU A 107 13.75 -13.11 -3.18
N SER A 108 12.47 -13.47 -3.31
CA SER A 108 12.04 -14.83 -3.63
C SER A 108 12.30 -15.11 -5.12
N SER A 109 12.95 -16.24 -5.41
CA SER A 109 13.53 -16.63 -6.71
C SER A 109 12.49 -17.05 -7.77
N ILE A 110 11.41 -16.28 -7.91
CA ILE A 110 10.34 -16.57 -8.86
C ILE A 110 10.08 -15.29 -9.66
N ASN A 111 9.84 -15.41 -10.97
CA ASN A 111 9.65 -14.31 -11.94
C ASN A 111 8.41 -13.43 -11.67
N GLN A 112 7.91 -13.42 -10.43
CA GLN A 112 6.83 -12.65 -9.83
C GLN A 112 7.25 -12.36 -8.38
N ALA A 113 8.20 -11.44 -8.19
CA ALA A 113 8.65 -11.08 -6.85
C ALA A 113 7.63 -10.16 -6.18
N PHE A 114 7.07 -10.60 -5.06
CA PHE A 114 6.25 -9.77 -4.17
C PHE A 114 7.15 -9.19 -3.09
N LEU A 115 6.92 -7.94 -2.70
CA LEU A 115 7.64 -7.32 -1.59
C LEU A 115 6.73 -7.28 -0.37
N PHE A 116 7.05 -8.09 0.64
CA PHE A 116 6.32 -8.16 1.91
C PHE A 116 7.02 -7.28 2.96
N PHE A 117 6.24 -6.44 3.65
CA PHE A 117 6.69 -5.61 4.76
C PHE A 117 6.16 -6.20 6.08
N LYS A 118 7.03 -6.90 6.81
CA LYS A 118 6.76 -7.47 8.14
C LYS A 118 7.65 -6.85 9.19
#